data_AF-A0A4Y9SP15-F1
#
_entry.id   AF-A0A4Y9SP15-F1
#
_cell.length_a   1.000
_cell.length_b   1.000
_cell.length_c   1.000
_cell.angle_alpha   90.00
_cell.angle_beta   90.00
_cell.angle_gamma   90.00
#
_symmetry.space_group_name_H-M   'P 1'
#
loop_
_entity.id
_entity.type
_entity.pdbx_description
1 polymer ?
#
loop_
_entity_poly.entity_id
_entity_poly.type
_entity_poly.pdbx_seq_one_letter_code
_entity_poly.pdbx_strand_id
1 'polypeptide(L)'
;MSSTVLNQALVCASLALASTAVLAKDSQPALSCETAKVERAALRQAPKGTHRVGRHMLEVTTKKGPQRFVDKPPHDEREMDGLHWRYCGFNAQVQAHLIERMDESSYSGDLLLNESGKLLHAGHTVLFSASRNEFLAIKQVAGEDGEEWAIYNLAGNTMWKGYAGTLAKVDGAVVSTFERPQWNKQGELTARSVCASSKVQGVVTLARSPSGEWNWRGHPKCS
;
A
#
# COMPACT_ATOMS: atom_id res chain seq x y z
N MET A 1 12.79 58.80 63.95
CA MET A 1 11.69 59.11 63.01
C MET A 1 12.02 58.45 61.67
N SER A 2 11.14 57.57 61.21
CA SER A 2 10.91 57.00 59.85
C SER A 2 12.13 56.53 59.02
N SER A 3 12.33 55.24 58.73
CA SER A 3 11.65 54.37 57.71
C SER A 3 11.68 55.03 56.32
N THR A 4 12.24 54.47 55.24
CA THR A 4 12.05 53.16 54.54
C THR A 4 13.21 53.02 53.50
N VAL A 5 13.54 51.86 52.89
CA VAL A 5 13.05 51.44 51.55
C VAL A 5 13.87 50.25 50.98
N LEU A 6 13.14 49.23 50.47
CA LEU A 6 13.37 48.25 49.37
C LEU A 6 14.56 47.26 49.37
N ASN A 7 14.32 45.93 49.38
CA ASN A 7 13.87 44.98 48.33
C ASN A 7 15.02 44.39 47.50
N GLN A 8 15.10 43.05 47.42
CA GLN A 8 14.78 42.26 46.22
C GLN A 8 15.10 40.78 46.46
N ALA A 9 14.05 39.95 46.52
CA ALA A 9 14.16 38.50 46.45
C ALA A 9 14.24 38.08 44.97
N LEU A 10 15.30 37.36 44.60
CA LEU A 10 15.42 36.72 43.29
C LEU A 10 14.43 35.55 43.20
N VAL A 11 13.50 35.65 42.26
CA VAL A 11 12.66 34.52 41.83
C VAL A 11 13.36 33.84 40.66
N CYS A 12 13.90 32.63 40.89
CA CYS A 12 14.36 31.75 39.81
C CYS A 12 13.15 31.19 39.06
N ALA A 13 12.92 31.69 37.83
CA ALA A 13 11.94 31.15 36.92
C ALA A 13 12.51 29.90 36.21
N SER A 14 12.08 28.72 36.64
CA SER A 14 12.36 27.44 36.00
C SER A 14 11.60 27.33 34.68
N LEU A 15 12.27 27.51 33.55
CA LEU A 15 11.73 27.21 32.22
C LEU A 15 11.62 25.69 32.05
N ALA A 16 10.45 25.14 32.34
CA ALA A 16 10.08 23.79 31.95
C ALA A 16 9.86 23.75 30.42
N LEU A 17 10.85 23.26 29.68
CA LEU A 17 10.69 22.85 28.29
C LEU A 17 9.72 21.66 28.25
N ALA A 18 8.44 21.95 28.07
CA ALA A 18 7.44 20.96 27.70
C ALA A 18 7.70 20.53 26.25
N SER A 19 8.53 19.50 26.07
CA SER A 19 8.65 18.78 24.80
C SER A 19 7.31 18.12 24.50
N THR A 20 6.49 18.77 23.68
CA THR A 20 5.34 18.14 23.05
C THR A 20 5.86 17.13 22.04
N ALA A 21 6.03 15.88 22.49
CA ALA A 21 6.21 14.75 21.59
C ALA A 21 4.92 14.63 20.76
N VAL A 22 4.93 15.23 19.57
CA VAL A 22 3.93 14.97 18.55
C VAL A 22 4.08 13.48 18.21
N LEU A 23 3.15 12.67 18.73
CA LEU A 23 2.99 11.29 18.30
C LEU A 23 2.62 11.31 16.82
N ALA A 24 3.64 11.27 15.97
CA ALA A 24 3.46 11.00 14.55
C ALA A 24 2.72 9.68 14.45
N LYS A 25 1.48 9.72 13.97
CA LYS A 25 0.70 8.52 13.67
C LYS A 25 1.47 7.83 12.56
N ASP A 26 2.21 6.77 12.91
CA ASP A 26 2.97 5.93 11.96
C ASP A 26 1.97 5.38 10.95
N SER A 27 1.80 6.12 9.88
CA SER A 27 0.89 5.80 8.79
C SER A 27 1.66 4.79 7.96
N GLN A 28 1.16 3.56 7.93
CA GLN A 28 1.81 2.47 7.23
C GLN A 28 2.14 2.91 5.80
N PRO A 29 3.39 2.77 5.34
CA PRO A 29 3.78 3.16 4.01
C PRO A 29 2.96 2.37 2.98
N ALA A 30 2.07 3.07 2.28
CA ALA A 30 1.16 2.51 1.31
C ALA A 30 1.24 3.28 -0.01
N LEU A 31 1.05 2.59 -1.12
CA LEU A 31 0.81 3.18 -2.44
C LEU A 31 -0.48 2.61 -2.99
N SER A 32 -1.37 3.45 -3.52
CA SER A 32 -2.63 2.98 -4.08
C SER A 32 -3.07 3.84 -5.26
N CYS A 33 -3.35 3.18 -6.38
CA CYS A 33 -3.86 3.79 -7.60
C CYS A 33 -5.31 4.27 -7.49
N GLU A 34 -6.07 3.76 -6.51
CA GLU A 34 -7.42 4.25 -6.21
C GLU A 34 -7.40 5.62 -5.53
N THR A 35 -6.47 5.81 -4.59
CA THR A 35 -6.29 7.10 -3.93
C THR A 35 -5.68 8.15 -4.85
N ALA A 36 -4.87 7.71 -5.81
CA ALA A 36 -4.30 8.54 -6.87
C ALA A 36 -5.34 8.80 -7.97
N LYS A 37 -6.50 9.35 -7.61
CA LYS A 37 -7.64 9.56 -8.53
C LYS A 37 -7.29 10.35 -9.80
N VAL A 38 -6.20 11.13 -9.77
CA VAL A 38 -5.72 11.89 -10.93
C VAL A 38 -4.20 11.70 -11.08
N GLU A 39 -3.78 11.00 -12.13
CA GLU A 39 -2.36 10.75 -12.44
C GLU A 39 -1.53 12.05 -12.43
N ARG A 40 -2.09 13.13 -12.98
CA ARG A 40 -1.42 14.45 -13.02
C ARG A 40 -1.02 14.95 -11.64
N ALA A 41 -1.81 14.67 -10.60
CA ALA A 41 -1.46 15.03 -9.23
C ALA A 41 -0.31 14.16 -8.70
N ALA A 42 -0.36 12.84 -8.96
CA ALA A 42 0.70 11.92 -8.58
C ALA A 42 2.04 12.27 -9.25
N LEU A 43 2.03 12.59 -10.55
CA LEU A 43 3.21 13.01 -11.29
C LEU A 43 3.84 14.31 -10.76
N ARG A 44 3.02 15.27 -10.28
CA ARG A 44 3.53 16.51 -9.67
C ARG A 44 4.29 16.25 -8.37
N GLN A 45 3.94 15.19 -7.65
CA GLN A 45 4.58 14.80 -6.39
C GLN A 45 5.71 13.79 -6.61
N ALA A 46 5.91 13.32 -7.84
CA ALA A 46 6.92 12.33 -8.16
C ALA A 46 8.34 12.91 -8.09
N PRO A 47 9.35 12.07 -7.82
CA PRO A 47 10.75 12.45 -8.01
C PRO A 47 11.01 12.97 -9.43
N LYS A 48 11.99 13.88 -9.54
CA LYS A 48 12.40 14.45 -10.84
C LYS A 48 12.66 13.34 -11.87
N GLY A 49 12.16 13.54 -13.08
CA GLY A 49 12.31 12.59 -14.19
C GLY A 49 11.11 11.68 -14.41
N THR A 50 10.11 11.68 -13.52
CA THR A 50 8.84 10.96 -13.76
C THR A 50 7.85 11.85 -14.51
N HIS A 51 7.49 11.50 -15.75
CA HIS A 51 6.60 12.30 -16.57
C HIS A 51 6.03 11.52 -17.77
N ARG A 52 4.99 12.07 -18.40
CA ARG A 52 4.48 11.57 -19.68
C ARG A 52 5.31 12.13 -20.83
N VAL A 53 5.81 11.25 -21.70
CA VAL A 53 6.46 11.60 -22.96
C VAL A 53 5.43 11.44 -24.08
N GLY A 54 4.59 12.46 -24.27
CA GLY A 54 3.38 12.34 -25.09
C GLY A 54 2.25 11.63 -24.35
N ARG A 55 1.14 11.32 -25.06
CA ARG A 55 -0.08 10.80 -24.42
C ARG A 55 0.04 9.34 -23.98
N HIS A 56 0.78 8.52 -24.72
CA HIS A 56 0.76 7.06 -24.60
C HIS A 56 2.07 6.45 -24.08
N MET A 57 2.90 7.27 -23.44
CA MET A 57 4.17 6.80 -22.86
C MET A 57 4.44 7.50 -21.54
N LEU A 58 4.58 6.72 -20.47
CA LEU A 58 5.05 7.16 -19.18
C LEU A 58 6.55 6.84 -19.06
N GLU A 59 7.35 7.81 -18.68
CA GLU A 59 8.77 7.62 -18.37
C GLU A 59 8.98 7.85 -16.87
N VAL A 60 9.68 6.91 -16.22
CA VAL A 60 10.06 6.99 -14.81
C VAL A 60 11.58 6.84 -14.72
N THR A 61 12.27 7.91 -14.34
CA THR A 61 13.73 7.88 -14.17
C THR A 61 14.10 7.29 -12.81
N THR A 62 14.83 6.18 -12.86
CA THR A 62 15.45 5.55 -11.68
C THR A 62 16.94 5.85 -11.63
N LYS A 63 17.63 5.42 -10.56
CA LYS A 63 19.10 5.50 -10.51
C LYS A 63 19.82 4.64 -11.55
N LYS A 64 19.14 3.65 -12.14
CA LYS A 64 19.68 2.85 -13.25
C LYS A 64 19.37 3.44 -14.63
N GLY A 65 18.59 4.51 -14.68
CA GLY A 65 18.20 5.19 -15.91
C GLY A 65 16.68 5.26 -16.09
N PRO A 66 16.24 5.83 -17.22
CA PRO A 66 14.82 5.95 -17.55
C PRO A 66 14.21 4.59 -17.88
N GLN A 67 13.02 4.33 -17.32
CA GLN A 67 12.18 3.21 -17.70
C GLN A 67 10.90 3.73 -18.36
N ARG A 68 10.57 3.16 -19.52
CA ARG A 68 9.43 3.58 -20.34
C ARG A 68 8.33 2.53 -20.30
N PHE A 69 7.11 3.01 -20.08
CA PHE A 69 5.89 2.24 -20.07
C PHE A 69 5.03 2.78 -21.22
N VAL A 70 4.87 1.96 -22.25
CA VAL A 70 4.21 2.35 -23.51
C VAL A 70 2.85 1.68 -23.55
N ASP A 71 1.81 2.48 -23.75
CA ASP A 71 0.45 1.98 -23.92
C ASP A 71 0.36 1.16 -25.22
N LYS A 72 -0.51 0.15 -25.23
CA LYS A 72 -0.84 -0.60 -26.45
C LYS A 72 -2.26 -0.27 -26.88
N PRO A 73 -2.50 -0.15 -28.21
CA PRO A 73 -3.83 0.11 -28.72
C PRO A 73 -4.81 -1.05 -28.42
N PRO A 74 -6.13 -0.79 -28.47
CA PRO A 74 -6.72 0.52 -28.72
C PRO A 74 -6.45 1.52 -27.58
N HIS A 75 -6.43 2.80 -27.96
CA HIS A 75 -6.11 3.89 -27.03
C HIS A 75 -7.35 4.63 -26.53
N ASP A 76 -8.53 4.25 -27.02
CA ASP A 76 -9.80 4.78 -26.56
C ASP A 76 -10.18 4.03 -25.28
N GLU A 77 -10.29 4.74 -24.17
CA GLU A 77 -10.69 4.18 -22.86
C GLU A 77 -12.09 3.53 -22.88
N ARG A 78 -12.87 3.75 -23.95
CA ARG A 78 -14.17 3.10 -24.18
C ARG A 78 -14.05 1.72 -24.82
N GLU A 79 -12.90 1.42 -25.41
CA GLU A 79 -12.58 0.09 -25.91
C GLU A 79 -11.86 -0.64 -24.76
N MET A 80 -12.43 -1.75 -24.30
CA MET A 80 -11.88 -2.51 -23.16
C MET A 80 -10.61 -3.30 -23.53
N ASP A 81 -10.25 -3.32 -24.80
CA ASP A 81 -9.05 -3.97 -25.30
C ASP A 81 -7.86 -3.02 -25.16
N GLY A 82 -6.65 -3.55 -24.98
CA GLY A 82 -5.42 -2.74 -24.95
C GLY A 82 -4.70 -2.76 -23.61
N LEU A 83 -3.68 -1.91 -23.50
CA LEU A 83 -2.85 -1.83 -22.29
C LEU A 83 -2.56 -0.38 -22.00
N HIS A 84 -2.93 0.07 -20.81
CA HIS A 84 -2.70 1.43 -20.36
C HIS A 84 -1.88 1.43 -19.08
N TRP A 85 -0.85 2.27 -19.06
CA TRP A 85 -0.04 2.48 -17.88
C TRP A 85 -0.42 3.79 -17.22
N ARG A 86 -0.49 3.82 -15.90
CA ARG A 86 -0.80 5.04 -15.14
C ARG A 86 0.10 5.18 -13.93
N TYR A 87 0.64 6.37 -13.69
CA TYR A 87 1.46 6.62 -12.51
C TYR A 87 0.61 6.84 -11.25
N CYS A 88 0.87 6.07 -10.19
CA CYS A 88 0.08 6.13 -8.95
C CYS A 88 0.78 6.87 -7.82
N GLY A 89 2.11 6.84 -7.76
CA GLY A 89 2.85 7.57 -6.74
C GLY A 89 4.23 7.02 -6.44
N PHE A 90 4.89 7.68 -5.49
CA PHE A 90 6.22 7.32 -5.00
C PHE A 90 6.22 7.23 -3.49
N ASN A 91 6.87 6.19 -2.96
CA ASN A 91 7.11 6.04 -1.54
C ASN A 91 8.59 6.30 -1.25
N ALA A 92 8.88 7.44 -0.60
CA ALA A 92 10.25 7.86 -0.29
C ALA A 92 10.95 6.98 0.76
N GLN A 93 10.20 6.30 1.62
CA GLN A 93 10.76 5.45 2.68
C GLN A 93 11.34 4.14 2.14
N VAL A 94 10.74 3.61 1.07
CA VAL A 94 11.19 2.38 0.40
C VAL A 94 11.81 2.64 -0.98
N GLN A 95 11.82 3.91 -1.42
CA GLN A 95 12.35 4.34 -2.72
C GLN A 95 11.72 3.55 -3.87
N ALA A 96 10.38 3.49 -3.91
CA ALA A 96 9.64 2.72 -4.89
C ALA A 96 8.50 3.52 -5.53
N HIS A 97 8.29 3.31 -6.83
CA HIS A 97 7.19 3.86 -7.60
C HIS A 97 6.13 2.80 -7.81
N LEU A 98 4.85 3.17 -7.72
CA LEU A 98 3.75 2.32 -8.14
C LEU A 98 3.23 2.82 -9.49
N ILE A 99 3.20 1.91 -10.46
CA ILE A 99 2.67 2.13 -11.80
C ILE A 99 1.51 1.16 -11.98
N GLU A 100 0.30 1.66 -12.20
CA GLU A 100 -0.84 0.84 -12.55
C GLU A 100 -0.66 0.26 -13.94
N ARG A 101 -1.12 -0.99 -14.09
CA ARG A 101 -1.23 -1.68 -15.36
C ARG A 101 -2.69 -2.05 -15.55
N MET A 102 -3.34 -1.40 -16.50
CA MET A 102 -4.73 -1.63 -16.84
C MET A 102 -4.80 -2.39 -18.17
N ASP A 103 -5.35 -3.60 -18.12
CA ASP A 103 -5.74 -4.40 -19.29
C ASP A 103 -7.14 -5.00 -19.06
N GLU A 104 -7.71 -5.65 -20.08
CA GLU A 104 -9.05 -6.25 -20.05
C GLU A 104 -9.27 -7.25 -18.88
N SER A 105 -8.17 -7.84 -18.40
CA SER A 105 -8.23 -9.01 -17.52
C SER A 105 -8.07 -8.67 -16.04
N SER A 106 -7.45 -7.53 -15.72
CA SER A 106 -7.10 -7.24 -14.33
C SER A 106 -6.86 -5.77 -14.03
N TYR A 107 -7.26 -5.39 -12.83
CA TYR A 107 -6.84 -4.15 -12.19
C TYR A 107 -5.60 -4.47 -11.34
N SER A 108 -4.42 -4.15 -11.88
CA SER A 108 -3.13 -4.52 -11.30
C SER A 108 -2.11 -3.38 -11.36
N GLY A 109 -0.87 -3.66 -10.96
CA GLY A 109 0.21 -2.68 -10.99
C GLY A 109 1.57 -3.32 -10.85
N ASP A 110 2.60 -2.54 -11.15
CA ASP A 110 3.99 -2.91 -10.99
C ASP A 110 4.67 -1.92 -10.04
N LEU A 111 5.54 -2.47 -9.19
CA LEU A 111 6.37 -1.71 -8.27
C LEU A 111 7.78 -1.57 -8.85
N LEU A 112 8.16 -0.35 -9.22
CA LEU A 112 9.49 -0.03 -9.74
C LEU A 112 10.39 0.50 -8.63
N LEU A 113 11.45 -0.24 -8.31
CA LEU A 113 12.42 0.15 -7.30
C LEU A 113 13.41 1.19 -7.86
N ASN A 114 13.46 2.37 -7.25
CA ASN A 114 14.28 3.51 -7.73
C ASN A 114 15.79 3.22 -7.69
N GLU A 115 16.26 2.50 -6.68
CA GLU A 115 17.70 2.21 -6.51
C GLU A 115 18.22 1.21 -7.56
N SER A 116 17.45 0.15 -7.80
CA SER A 116 17.87 -0.98 -8.63
C SER A 116 17.31 -0.95 -10.05
N GLY A 117 16.32 -0.10 -10.32
CA GLY A 117 15.55 -0.12 -11.57
C GLY A 117 14.73 -1.41 -11.75
N LYS A 118 14.61 -2.23 -10.70
CA LYS A 118 13.90 -3.51 -10.79
C LYS A 118 12.40 -3.27 -10.79
N LEU A 119 11.72 -3.85 -11.77
CA LEU A 119 10.26 -3.91 -11.84
C LEU A 119 9.78 -5.20 -11.17
N LEU A 120 8.89 -5.07 -10.19
CA LEU A 120 8.27 -6.19 -9.49
C LEU A 120 6.79 -6.19 -9.77
N HIS A 121 6.22 -7.38 -9.99
CA HIS A 121 4.77 -7.50 -10.09
C HIS A 121 4.13 -7.14 -8.75
N ALA A 122 3.06 -6.38 -8.81
CA ALA A 122 2.31 -5.91 -7.66
C ALA A 122 0.81 -5.93 -7.99
N GLY A 123 0.05 -5.02 -7.40
CA GLY A 123 -1.36 -4.81 -7.71
C GLY A 123 -1.71 -3.33 -7.66
N HIS A 124 -2.99 -2.97 -7.75
CA HIS A 124 -3.44 -1.58 -7.70
C HIS A 124 -3.17 -0.92 -6.34
N THR A 125 -2.99 -1.71 -5.28
CA THR A 125 -2.57 -1.25 -3.96
C THR A 125 -1.39 -2.07 -3.43
N VAL A 126 -0.42 -1.38 -2.83
CA VAL A 126 0.78 -1.96 -2.21
C VAL A 126 0.92 -1.46 -0.78
N LEU A 127 1.06 -2.39 0.16
CA LEU A 127 1.24 -2.11 1.58
C LEU A 127 2.58 -2.69 2.06
N PHE A 128 3.52 -1.83 2.43
CA PHE A 128 4.84 -2.27 2.91
C PHE A 128 4.79 -2.70 4.37
N SER A 129 5.50 -3.78 4.71
CA SER A 129 5.67 -4.22 6.09
C SER A 129 6.49 -3.21 6.89
N ALA A 130 6.41 -3.27 8.22
CA ALA A 130 7.15 -2.35 9.09
C ALA A 130 8.68 -2.44 8.89
N SER A 131 9.19 -3.65 8.61
CA SER A 131 10.60 -3.89 8.29
C SER A 131 10.98 -3.46 6.87
N ARG A 132 9.99 -3.15 6.02
CA ARG A 132 10.14 -2.73 4.62
C ARG A 132 10.80 -3.76 3.71
N ASN A 133 10.99 -4.98 4.16
CA ASN A 133 11.58 -6.06 3.36
C ASN A 133 10.53 -6.87 2.59
N GLU A 134 9.26 -6.66 2.91
CA GLU A 134 8.11 -7.34 2.34
C GLU A 134 7.01 -6.33 2.03
N PHE A 135 6.16 -6.69 1.09
CA PHE A 135 4.96 -5.92 0.79
C PHE A 135 3.80 -6.84 0.42
N LEU A 136 2.60 -6.43 0.82
CA LEU A 136 1.36 -6.96 0.29
C LEU A 136 1.06 -6.23 -1.02
N ALA A 137 0.76 -6.99 -2.06
CA ALA A 137 0.14 -6.52 -3.29
C ALA A 137 -1.32 -6.97 -3.32
N ILE A 138 -2.20 -6.04 -3.65
CA ILE A 138 -3.64 -6.26 -3.78
C ILE A 138 -4.01 -6.03 -5.23
N LYS A 139 -4.54 -7.06 -5.89
CA LYS A 139 -5.08 -6.97 -7.25
C LYS A 139 -6.54 -7.40 -7.28
N GLN A 140 -7.25 -6.92 -8.28
CA GLN A 140 -8.62 -7.35 -8.56
C GLN A 140 -8.70 -7.88 -9.99
N VAL A 141 -9.16 -9.11 -10.15
CA VAL A 141 -9.39 -9.72 -11.46
C VAL A 141 -10.77 -9.27 -11.95
N ALA A 142 -10.87 -8.91 -13.22
CA ALA A 142 -12.14 -8.47 -13.79
C ALA A 142 -13.16 -9.62 -13.74
N GLY A 143 -14.36 -9.33 -13.20
CA GLY A 143 -15.45 -10.30 -13.10
C GLY A 143 -15.38 -11.25 -11.89
N GLU A 144 -14.39 -11.11 -11.00
CA GLU A 144 -14.35 -11.87 -9.75
C GLU A 144 -14.92 -11.08 -8.57
N ASP A 145 -15.67 -11.78 -7.70
CA ASP A 145 -16.25 -11.25 -6.47
C ASP A 145 -15.20 -11.21 -5.34
N GLY A 146 -14.08 -10.51 -5.55
CA GLY A 146 -13.11 -10.24 -4.51
C GLY A 146 -11.71 -9.89 -5.02
N GLU A 147 -10.83 -9.63 -4.06
CA GLU A 147 -9.43 -9.32 -4.33
C GLU A 147 -8.57 -10.57 -4.20
N GLU A 148 -7.51 -10.61 -5.00
CA GLU A 148 -6.42 -11.55 -4.82
C GLU A 148 -5.24 -10.83 -4.18
N TRP A 149 -4.73 -11.41 -3.11
CA TRP A 149 -3.65 -10.85 -2.33
C TRP A 149 -2.38 -11.69 -2.49
N ALA A 150 -1.24 -11.03 -2.52
CA ALA A 150 0.05 -11.70 -2.53
C ALA A 150 1.07 -10.94 -1.68
N ILE A 151 1.88 -11.68 -0.92
CA ILE A 151 3.01 -11.12 -0.16
C ILE A 151 4.27 -11.44 -0.93
N TYR A 152 5.05 -10.40 -1.22
CA TYR A 152 6.34 -10.51 -1.87
C TYR A 152 7.44 -9.96 -0.97
N ASN A 153 8.66 -10.46 -1.15
CA ASN A 153 9.84 -9.75 -0.68
C ASN A 153 10.33 -8.74 -1.75
N LEU A 154 11.25 -7.84 -1.38
CA LEU A 154 11.83 -6.88 -2.34
C LEU A 154 12.74 -7.52 -3.41
N ALA A 155 13.06 -8.82 -3.29
CA ALA A 155 13.67 -9.58 -4.36
C ALA A 155 12.64 -10.08 -5.40
N GLY A 156 11.34 -9.87 -5.19
CA GLY A 156 10.27 -10.31 -6.07
C GLY A 156 9.84 -11.76 -5.85
N ASN A 157 10.34 -12.43 -4.82
CA ASN A 157 9.91 -13.79 -4.50
C ASN A 157 8.54 -13.73 -3.84
N THR A 158 7.64 -14.60 -4.29
CA THR A 158 6.32 -14.76 -3.67
C THR A 158 6.46 -15.53 -2.37
N MET A 159 6.05 -14.94 -1.26
CA MET A 159 6.03 -15.55 0.06
C MET A 159 4.68 -16.21 0.35
N TRP A 160 3.59 -15.58 -0.11
CA TRP A 160 2.24 -16.09 -0.03
C TRP A 160 1.38 -15.49 -1.15
N LYS A 161 0.34 -16.21 -1.57
CA LYS A 161 -0.62 -15.75 -2.58
C LYS A 161 -1.95 -16.47 -2.36
N GLY A 162 -3.06 -15.74 -2.43
CA GLY A 162 -4.39 -16.34 -2.29
C GLY A 162 -5.52 -15.33 -2.34
N TYR A 163 -6.74 -15.84 -2.35
CA TYR A 163 -7.97 -15.05 -2.29
C TYR A 163 -8.09 -14.32 -0.94
N ALA A 164 -8.52 -13.07 -0.96
CA ALA A 164 -8.76 -12.24 0.21
C ALA A 164 -10.10 -12.60 0.88
N GLY A 165 -10.22 -13.83 1.38
CA GLY A 165 -11.44 -14.29 2.00
C GLY A 165 -11.49 -15.79 2.25
N THR A 166 -12.69 -16.28 2.49
CA THR A 166 -12.99 -17.71 2.64
C THR A 166 -14.03 -18.09 1.59
N LEU A 167 -13.76 -19.19 0.87
CA LEU A 167 -14.66 -19.78 -0.10
C LEU A 167 -15.30 -21.05 0.49
N ALA A 168 -16.54 -21.30 0.14
CA ALA A 168 -17.25 -22.53 0.49
C ALA A 168 -16.63 -23.70 -0.28
N LYS A 169 -16.43 -24.83 0.41
CA LYS A 169 -15.75 -26.00 -0.18
C LYS A 169 -16.55 -26.69 -1.30
N VAL A 170 -17.88 -26.53 -1.29
CA VAL A 170 -18.78 -27.31 -2.14
C VAL A 170 -18.88 -26.71 -3.54
N ASP A 171 -19.06 -25.40 -3.61
CA ASP A 171 -19.37 -24.66 -4.85
C ASP A 171 -18.43 -23.47 -5.09
N GLY A 172 -17.48 -23.22 -4.19
CA GLY A 172 -16.57 -22.09 -4.27
C GLY A 172 -17.22 -20.75 -3.94
N ALA A 173 -18.46 -20.72 -3.45
CA ALA A 173 -19.15 -19.47 -3.12
C ALA A 173 -18.41 -18.66 -2.06
N VAL A 174 -18.41 -17.33 -2.18
CA VAL A 174 -17.76 -16.45 -1.21
C VAL A 174 -18.52 -16.51 0.12
N VAL A 175 -17.86 -17.00 1.17
CA VAL A 175 -18.40 -17.04 2.54
C VAL A 175 -18.12 -15.72 3.26
N SER A 176 -16.90 -15.22 3.09
CA SER A 176 -16.45 -13.95 3.66
C SER A 176 -15.35 -13.33 2.82
N THR A 177 -15.29 -12.01 2.77
CA THR A 177 -14.16 -11.23 2.24
C THR A 177 -13.30 -10.70 3.39
N PHE A 178 -12.04 -10.42 3.09
CA PHE A 178 -11.08 -9.79 3.99
C PHE A 178 -10.82 -8.36 3.51
N GLU A 179 -11.05 -7.39 4.38
CA GLU A 179 -10.99 -5.98 4.05
C GLU A 179 -9.99 -5.23 4.94
N ARG A 180 -9.56 -4.05 4.46
CA ARG A 180 -8.67 -3.13 5.21
C ARG A 180 -7.41 -3.83 5.75
N PRO A 181 -6.61 -4.45 4.88
CA PRO A 181 -5.37 -5.07 5.29
C PRO A 181 -4.43 -4.04 5.94
N GLN A 182 -3.72 -4.48 6.98
CA GLN A 182 -2.70 -3.69 7.67
C GLN A 182 -1.65 -4.63 8.27
N TRP A 183 -0.38 -4.23 8.21
CA TRP A 183 0.70 -4.95 8.89
C TRP A 183 0.71 -4.57 10.36
N ASN A 184 0.81 -5.57 11.24
CA ASN A 184 1.02 -5.34 12.66
C ASN A 184 2.51 -5.13 12.98
N LYS A 185 2.83 -4.81 14.24
CA LYS A 185 4.21 -4.57 14.69
C LYS A 185 5.09 -5.83 14.64
N GLN A 186 4.49 -7.01 14.60
CA GLN A 186 5.15 -8.30 14.50
C GLN A 186 5.46 -8.69 13.05
N GLY A 187 5.03 -7.89 12.06
CA GLY A 187 5.19 -8.21 10.65
C GLY A 187 4.20 -9.27 10.16
N GLU A 188 3.06 -9.43 10.85
CA GLU A 188 1.94 -10.25 10.37
C GLU A 188 0.90 -9.34 9.71
N LEU A 189 0.21 -9.88 8.70
CA LEU A 189 -0.84 -9.14 8.01
C LEU A 189 -2.18 -9.39 8.71
N THR A 190 -2.89 -8.33 9.08
CA THR A 190 -4.23 -8.43 9.67
C THR A 190 -5.27 -7.81 8.74
N ALA A 191 -6.48 -8.33 8.76
CA ALA A 191 -7.60 -7.81 7.96
C ALA A 191 -8.92 -7.98 8.72
N ARG A 192 -9.91 -7.16 8.40
CA ARG A 192 -11.28 -7.34 8.89
C ARG A 192 -11.95 -8.45 8.08
N SER A 193 -12.64 -9.36 8.73
CA SER A 193 -13.46 -10.35 8.04
C SER A 193 -14.92 -9.89 7.99
N VAL A 194 -15.46 -9.87 6.78
CA VAL A 194 -16.83 -9.43 6.46
C VAL A 194 -17.55 -10.57 5.78
N CYS A 195 -18.69 -10.99 6.31
CA CYS A 195 -19.49 -12.05 5.69
C CYS A 195 -20.17 -11.58 4.41
N ALA A 196 -20.62 -12.52 3.58
CA ALA A 196 -21.49 -12.24 2.44
C ALA A 196 -22.75 -11.43 2.82
N SER A 197 -23.24 -11.56 4.07
CA SER A 197 -24.32 -10.74 4.64
C SER A 197 -23.92 -9.30 5.02
N SER A 198 -22.72 -8.86 4.64
CA SER A 198 -22.10 -7.57 5.00
C SER A 198 -21.87 -7.36 6.51
N LYS A 199 -22.06 -8.40 7.34
CA LYS A 199 -21.76 -8.35 8.77
C LYS A 199 -20.26 -8.51 9.00
N VAL A 200 -19.65 -7.52 9.65
CA VAL A 200 -18.26 -7.61 10.15
C VAL A 200 -18.22 -8.57 11.34
N GLN A 201 -17.40 -9.61 11.26
CA GLN A 201 -17.33 -10.66 12.30
C GLN A 201 -16.08 -10.58 13.17
N GLY A 202 -15.03 -9.89 12.73
CA GLY A 202 -13.80 -9.76 13.52
C GLY A 202 -12.57 -9.42 12.70
N VAL A 203 -11.40 -9.76 13.25
CA VAL A 203 -10.10 -9.59 12.61
C VAL A 203 -9.47 -10.96 12.40
N VAL A 204 -8.90 -11.17 11.22
CA VAL A 204 -8.11 -12.33 10.84
C VAL A 204 -6.65 -11.92 10.67
N THR A 205 -5.74 -12.86 10.90
CA THR A 205 -4.29 -12.63 10.82
C THR A 205 -3.63 -13.68 9.94
N LEU A 206 -2.99 -13.26 8.86
CA LEU A 206 -2.12 -14.11 8.05
C LEU A 206 -0.73 -14.08 8.67
N ALA A 207 -0.33 -15.24 9.19
CA ALA A 207 0.94 -15.39 9.91
C ALA A 207 1.68 -16.63 9.41
N ARG A 208 3.01 -16.55 9.48
CA ARG A 208 3.89 -17.68 9.16
C ARG A 208 3.89 -18.66 10.34
N SER A 209 3.72 -19.94 10.05
CA SER A 209 3.88 -21.04 11.01
C SER A 209 5.38 -21.27 11.30
N PRO A 210 5.71 -22.01 12.37
CA PRO A 210 7.08 -22.47 12.59
C PRO A 210 7.64 -23.32 11.44
N SER A 211 6.79 -24.04 10.69
CA SER A 211 7.17 -24.79 9.48
C SER A 211 7.42 -23.89 8.27
N GLY A 212 7.18 -22.59 8.37
CA GLY A 212 7.42 -21.61 7.32
C GLY A 212 6.23 -21.38 6.38
N GLU A 213 5.10 -22.06 6.60
CA GLU A 213 3.87 -21.92 5.81
C GLU A 213 3.04 -20.73 6.30
N TRP A 214 2.40 -20.04 5.36
CA TRP A 214 1.53 -18.90 5.66
C TRP A 214 0.08 -19.36 5.76
N ASN A 215 -0.58 -19.06 6.89
CA ASN A 215 -1.96 -19.46 7.13
C ASN A 215 -2.75 -18.34 7.81
N TRP A 216 -4.01 -18.19 7.39
CA TRP A 216 -4.97 -17.32 8.08
C TRP A 216 -5.35 -17.92 9.44
N ARG A 217 -5.27 -17.08 10.47
CA ARG A 217 -5.70 -17.36 11.85
C ARG A 217 -6.85 -16.45 12.22
N GLY A 218 -7.68 -16.92 13.15
CA GLY A 218 -8.98 -16.32 13.43
C GLY A 218 -9.97 -16.81 12.39
N HIS A 219 -10.95 -17.62 12.82
CA HIS A 219 -12.02 -18.10 11.95
C HIS A 219 -13.36 -17.54 12.46
N PRO A 220 -13.62 -16.24 12.28
CA PRO A 220 -14.94 -15.70 12.54
C PRO A 220 -15.97 -16.48 11.72
N LYS A 221 -17.02 -16.98 12.39
CA LYS A 221 -18.05 -17.76 11.71
C LYS A 221 -19.09 -16.82 11.10
N CYS A 222 -19.26 -16.90 9.79
CA CYS A 222 -20.42 -16.35 9.12
C CYS A 222 -21.62 -17.25 9.42
N SER A 223 -22.56 -16.70 10.17
CA SER A 223 -23.81 -17.32 10.61
C SER A 223 -24.97 -16.84 9.76
#